data_AF-V6HCX7-F1
#
_entry.id   AF-V6HCX7-F1
#
_cell.length_a   1.000
_cell.length_b   1.000
_cell.length_c   1.000
_cell.angle_alpha   90.00
_cell.angle_beta   90.00
_cell.angle_gamma   90.00
#
_symmetry.space_group_name_H-M   'P 1'
#
loop_
_entity.id
_entity.type
_entity.pdbx_description
1 polymer ?
#
loop_
_entity_poly.entity_id
_entity_poly.type
_entity_poly.pdbx_seq_one_letter_code
_entity_poly.pdbx_strand_id
1 'polypeptide(L)'
;MTDYRSFPGLPGSILIVLATIITTFIVGFLFNQIDHASGIGLTETELLGITNTVSIGFVTIMGWYFTGRRFSEVFSLQKPKLLESLSIVLTCIGFTILISEIDNVFSLLVPKPDFILDMLNRLFSDNDLVGTAIALMIVAPFTEEFLFRGLIFDGLKRNYSFRTAALLTALLFGILHLNPWQFLGASVVGYYFAWLVAKTGSVAQPILAHMVFNGFPILVKHGFQIKIEGYTGESMANGLLQPIWLDILGIVIMVFGMLISITLFRQRSKLSED
;
A
#
# COMPACT_ATOMS: atom_id res chain seq x y z
N MET A 1 -15.94 -10.27 -34.37
CA MET A 1 -15.86 -9.24 -33.32
C MET A 1 -14.44 -9.26 -32.80
N THR A 2 -13.64 -8.24 -33.12
CA THR A 2 -12.26 -8.13 -32.62
C THR A 2 -12.29 -7.92 -31.11
N ASP A 3 -11.78 -8.91 -30.38
CA ASP A 3 -11.67 -8.96 -28.93
C ASP A 3 -10.64 -7.91 -28.45
N TYR A 4 -11.05 -6.64 -28.43
CA TYR A 4 -10.24 -5.58 -27.86
C TYR A 4 -10.20 -5.75 -26.35
N ARG A 5 -9.15 -6.43 -25.87
CA ARG A 5 -8.77 -6.45 -24.45
C ARG A 5 -8.71 -5.03 -23.93
N SER A 6 -9.49 -4.74 -22.89
CA SER A 6 -9.57 -3.40 -22.31
C SER A 6 -8.22 -2.99 -21.71
N PHE A 7 -7.81 -1.74 -21.87
CA PHE A 7 -6.58 -1.24 -21.26
C PHE A 7 -6.76 -0.95 -19.75
N PRO A 8 -5.76 -1.25 -18.90
CA PRO A 8 -4.61 -2.13 -19.16
C PRO A 8 -4.93 -3.62 -18.99
N GLY A 9 -4.53 -4.45 -19.95
CA GLY A 9 -4.28 -5.88 -19.71
C GLY A 9 -2.89 -6.10 -19.10
N LEU A 10 -2.45 -7.35 -18.87
CA LEU A 10 -1.18 -7.64 -18.18
C LEU A 10 0.06 -6.92 -18.78
N PRO A 11 0.30 -6.93 -20.11
CA PRO A 11 1.44 -6.20 -20.67
C PRO A 11 1.38 -4.69 -20.39
N GLY A 12 0.18 -4.10 -20.45
CA GLY A 12 -0.03 -2.70 -20.12
C GLY A 12 0.21 -2.42 -18.63
N SER A 13 -0.22 -3.31 -17.74
CA SER A 13 0.03 -3.20 -16.30
C SER A 13 1.53 -3.27 -15.97
N ILE A 14 2.27 -4.17 -16.62
CA ILE A 14 3.73 -4.26 -16.47
C ILE A 14 4.38 -2.96 -16.95
N LEU A 15 3.98 -2.45 -18.13
CA LEU A 15 4.51 -1.19 -18.66
C LEU A 15 4.23 -0.02 -17.73
N ILE A 16 3.02 0.06 -17.16
CA ILE A 16 2.66 1.09 -16.18
C ILE A 16 3.59 1.02 -14.97
N VAL A 17 3.81 -0.16 -14.38
CA VAL A 17 4.71 -0.31 -13.21
C VAL A 17 6.16 0.05 -13.56
N LEU A 18 6.66 -0.38 -14.73
CA LEU A 18 7.99 -0.01 -15.19
C LEU A 18 8.11 1.51 -15.39
N ALA A 19 7.10 2.15 -15.98
CA ALA A 19 7.04 3.60 -16.12
C ALA A 19 7.03 4.28 -14.74
N THR A 20 6.27 3.79 -13.78
CA THR A 20 6.27 4.31 -12.40
C THR A 20 7.65 4.24 -11.77
N ILE A 21 8.35 3.11 -11.89
CA ILE A 21 9.71 2.94 -11.36
C ILE A 21 10.66 3.94 -12.01
N ILE A 22 10.70 3.99 -13.33
CA ILE A 22 11.60 4.87 -14.10
C ILE A 22 11.32 6.33 -13.77
N THR A 23 10.05 6.76 -13.79
CA THR A 23 9.67 8.14 -13.47
C THR A 23 10.03 8.48 -12.02
N THR A 24 9.83 7.56 -11.06
CA THR A 24 10.19 7.78 -9.65
C THR A 24 11.68 8.03 -9.48
N PHE A 25 12.55 7.25 -10.13
CA PHE A 25 13.99 7.48 -10.09
C PHE A 25 14.40 8.80 -10.75
N ILE A 26 13.84 9.12 -11.92
CA ILE A 26 14.16 10.37 -12.64
C ILE A 26 13.72 11.58 -11.82
N VAL A 27 12.47 11.59 -11.36
CA VAL A 27 11.89 12.71 -10.61
C VAL A 27 12.59 12.87 -9.26
N GLY A 28 12.84 11.78 -8.54
CA GLY A 28 13.57 11.82 -7.27
C GLY A 28 14.99 12.37 -7.43
N PHE A 29 15.71 11.93 -8.46
CA PHE A 29 17.02 12.48 -8.79
C PHE A 29 16.95 13.97 -9.10
N LEU A 30 16.01 14.41 -9.95
CA LEU A 30 15.87 15.82 -10.30
C LEU A 30 15.54 16.71 -9.10
N PHE A 31 14.61 16.29 -8.24
CA PHE A 31 14.28 17.05 -7.03
C PHE A 31 15.44 17.11 -6.04
N ASN A 32 16.18 16.02 -5.87
CA ASN A 32 17.39 16.03 -5.04
C ASN A 32 18.45 17.00 -5.57
N GLN A 33 18.69 17.03 -6.89
CA GLN A 33 19.62 17.98 -7.50
C GLN A 33 19.14 19.44 -7.36
N ILE A 34 17.84 19.70 -7.51
CA ILE A 34 17.25 21.03 -7.34
C ILE A 34 17.38 21.49 -5.89
N ASP A 35 17.10 20.62 -4.93
CA ASP A 35 17.23 20.93 -3.50
C ASP A 35 18.66 21.33 -3.16
N HIS A 36 19.65 20.55 -3.61
CA HIS A 36 21.06 20.88 -3.42
C HIS A 36 21.49 22.19 -4.10
N ALA A 37 20.99 22.49 -5.29
CA ALA A 37 21.34 23.71 -6.02
C ALA A 37 20.66 24.97 -5.47
N SER A 38 19.46 24.83 -4.94
CA SER A 38 18.66 25.95 -4.40
C SER A 38 18.88 26.19 -2.92
N GLY A 39 19.38 25.20 -2.18
CA GLY A 39 19.59 25.27 -0.73
C GLY A 39 18.27 25.29 0.06
N ILE A 40 17.19 24.75 -0.50
CA ILE A 40 15.87 24.68 0.18
C ILE A 40 15.97 23.82 1.45
N GLY A 41 16.70 22.71 1.40
CA GLY A 41 16.94 21.82 2.53
C GLY A 41 15.73 20.92 2.81
N LEU A 42 15.17 20.30 1.78
CA LEU A 42 14.07 19.35 1.92
C LEU A 42 14.47 18.17 2.82
N THR A 43 13.57 17.79 3.72
CA THR A 43 13.69 16.54 4.47
C THR A 43 13.55 15.33 3.55
N GLU A 44 14.07 14.18 4.00
CA GLU A 44 13.93 12.91 3.26
C GLU A 44 12.46 12.54 3.02
N THR A 45 11.56 12.83 3.98
CA THR A 45 10.14 12.50 3.86
C THR A 45 9.41 13.47 2.93
N GLU A 46 9.78 14.76 2.91
CA GLU A 46 9.25 15.72 1.93
C GLU A 46 9.68 15.35 0.51
N LEU A 47 10.97 15.02 0.32
CA LEU A 47 11.48 14.57 -0.98
C LEU A 47 10.76 13.29 -1.44
N LEU A 48 10.55 12.33 -0.53
CA LEU A 48 9.79 11.11 -0.80
C LEU A 48 8.34 11.43 -1.20
N GLY A 49 7.65 12.27 -0.42
CA GLY A 49 6.26 12.64 -0.67
C GLY A 49 6.06 13.38 -1.99
N ILE A 50 6.93 14.35 -2.31
CA ILE A 50 6.92 15.08 -3.57
C ILE A 50 7.19 14.12 -4.73
N THR A 51 8.24 13.30 -4.63
CA THR A 51 8.61 12.34 -5.68
C THR A 51 7.50 11.35 -5.95
N ASN A 52 6.90 10.78 -4.90
CA ASN A 52 5.78 9.85 -5.01
C ASN A 52 4.57 10.52 -5.69
N THR A 53 4.17 11.71 -5.21
CA THR A 53 3.02 12.45 -5.76
C THR A 53 3.20 12.77 -7.23
N VAL A 54 4.35 13.34 -7.61
CA VAL A 54 4.61 13.75 -9.00
C VAL A 54 4.73 12.53 -9.91
N SER A 55 5.46 11.50 -9.50
CA SER A 55 5.75 10.34 -10.34
C SER A 55 4.54 9.43 -10.52
N ILE A 56 3.96 8.98 -9.40
CA ILE A 56 2.81 8.07 -9.41
C ILE A 56 1.58 8.80 -9.93
N GLY A 57 1.38 10.06 -9.55
CA GLY A 57 0.29 10.89 -10.05
C GLY A 57 0.36 11.08 -11.56
N PHE A 58 1.53 11.43 -12.10
CA PHE A 58 1.73 11.57 -13.55
C PHE A 58 1.43 10.26 -14.29
N VAL A 59 2.02 9.14 -13.87
CA VAL A 59 1.81 7.85 -14.53
C VAL A 59 0.34 7.40 -14.41
N THR A 60 -0.31 7.65 -13.28
CA THR A 60 -1.74 7.33 -13.09
C THR A 60 -2.63 8.15 -14.02
N ILE A 61 -2.37 9.46 -14.16
CA ILE A 61 -3.12 10.35 -15.04
C ILE A 61 -2.92 9.94 -16.51
N MET A 62 -1.67 9.67 -16.91
CA MET A 62 -1.36 9.23 -18.28
C MET A 62 -1.98 7.87 -18.59
N GLY A 63 -1.85 6.91 -17.67
CA GLY A 63 -2.48 5.60 -17.81
C GLY A 63 -4.00 5.69 -17.87
N TRP A 64 -4.61 6.54 -17.03
CA TRP A 64 -6.05 6.82 -17.10
C TRP A 64 -6.45 7.41 -18.45
N TYR A 65 -5.70 8.38 -18.99
CA TYR A 65 -5.95 8.95 -20.31
C TYR A 65 -6.05 7.88 -21.40
N PHE A 66 -5.14 6.89 -21.39
CA PHE A 66 -5.16 5.77 -22.34
C PHE A 66 -6.31 4.78 -22.15
N THR A 67 -7.03 4.82 -21.02
CA THR A 67 -8.24 4.00 -20.87
C THR A 67 -9.38 4.49 -21.75
N GLY A 68 -9.42 5.80 -22.09
CA GLY A 68 -10.56 6.43 -22.77
C GLY A 68 -11.86 6.46 -21.96
N ARG A 69 -11.80 6.18 -20.64
CA ARG A 69 -12.96 6.05 -19.75
C ARG A 69 -13.07 7.24 -18.81
N ARG A 70 -14.29 7.49 -18.31
CA ARG A 70 -14.54 8.58 -17.36
C ARG A 70 -13.80 8.33 -16.05
N PHE A 71 -13.32 9.40 -15.42
CA PHE A 71 -12.58 9.33 -14.15
C PHE A 71 -13.35 8.54 -13.08
N SER A 72 -14.65 8.81 -12.90
CA SER A 72 -15.51 8.15 -11.90
C SER A 72 -15.74 6.66 -12.16
N GLU A 73 -15.52 6.18 -13.38
CA GLU A 73 -15.65 4.76 -13.72
C GLU A 73 -14.39 3.94 -13.43
N VAL A 74 -13.23 4.61 -13.33
CA VAL A 74 -11.93 4.00 -13.01
C VAL A 74 -11.64 4.19 -11.53
N PHE A 75 -11.84 5.40 -11.03
CA PHE A 75 -11.52 5.84 -9.68
C PHE A 75 -12.78 6.06 -8.84
N SER A 76 -13.59 5.01 -8.67
CA SER A 76 -14.86 5.12 -7.95
C SER A 76 -14.64 5.37 -6.46
N LEU A 77 -15.13 6.51 -5.97
CA LEU A 77 -15.13 6.91 -4.55
C LEU A 77 -16.57 6.87 -4.02
N GLN A 78 -16.99 5.69 -3.57
CA GLN A 78 -18.28 5.53 -2.88
C GLN A 78 -18.09 5.83 -1.40
N LYS A 79 -19.13 6.40 -0.76
CA LYS A 79 -19.08 6.67 0.68
C LYS A 79 -18.89 5.36 1.45
N PRO A 80 -17.83 5.25 2.27
CA PRO A 80 -17.59 4.04 3.04
C PRO A 80 -18.67 3.86 4.11
N LYS A 81 -19.16 2.63 4.31
CA LYS A 81 -20.07 2.32 5.41
C LYS A 81 -19.27 2.17 6.70
N LEU A 82 -19.69 2.84 7.77
CA LEU A 82 -18.96 2.89 9.03
C LEU A 82 -18.58 1.51 9.57
N LEU A 83 -19.54 0.57 9.65
CA LEU A 83 -19.27 -0.77 10.18
C LEU A 83 -18.30 -1.57 9.30
N GLU A 84 -18.41 -1.44 7.97
CA GLU A 84 -17.46 -2.06 7.04
C GLU A 84 -16.05 -1.50 7.29
N SER A 85 -15.93 -0.18 7.38
CA SER A 85 -14.66 0.50 7.64
C SER A 85 -14.04 0.13 8.99
N LEU A 86 -14.82 0.06 10.07
CA LEU A 86 -14.32 -0.36 11.38
C LEU A 86 -13.81 -1.81 11.35
N SER A 87 -14.49 -2.71 10.64
CA SER A 87 -14.02 -4.09 10.47
C SER A 87 -12.73 -4.19 9.66
N ILE A 88 -12.57 -3.32 8.65
CA ILE A 88 -11.36 -3.23 7.82
C ILE A 88 -10.20 -2.68 8.65
N VAL A 89 -10.41 -1.61 9.43
CA VAL A 89 -9.41 -1.05 10.35
C VAL A 89 -8.91 -2.14 11.31
N LEU A 90 -9.83 -2.88 11.93
CA LEU A 90 -9.48 -3.97 12.84
C LEU A 90 -8.67 -5.06 12.14
N THR A 91 -9.09 -5.46 10.93
CA THR A 91 -8.35 -6.43 10.11
C THR A 91 -6.93 -5.95 9.80
N CYS A 92 -6.78 -4.68 9.42
CA CYS A 92 -5.50 -4.06 9.08
C CYS A 92 -4.55 -3.95 10.28
N ILE A 93 -5.07 -3.70 11.49
CA ILE A 93 -4.28 -3.73 12.74
C ILE A 93 -3.67 -5.11 12.97
N GLY A 94 -4.45 -6.17 12.77
CA GLY A 94 -3.92 -7.54 12.86
C GLY A 94 -2.91 -7.83 11.75
N PHE A 95 -3.21 -7.42 10.52
CA PHE A 95 -2.32 -7.63 9.38
C PHE A 95 -0.96 -6.97 9.55
N THR A 96 -0.89 -5.70 9.96
CA THR A 96 0.39 -4.98 10.08
C THR A 96 1.34 -5.67 11.06
N ILE A 97 0.83 -6.23 12.16
CA ILE A 97 1.59 -7.05 13.11
C ILE A 97 2.12 -8.35 12.46
N LEU A 98 1.31 -9.02 11.64
CA LEU A 98 1.75 -10.28 11.01
C LEU A 98 2.71 -10.05 9.86
N ILE A 99 2.53 -8.97 9.10
CA ILE A 99 3.43 -8.63 8.01
C ILE A 99 4.79 -8.15 8.54
N SER A 100 4.86 -7.46 9.68
CA SER A 100 6.14 -7.13 10.31
C SER A 100 6.94 -8.38 10.68
N GLU A 101 6.28 -9.43 11.19
CA GLU A 101 7.00 -10.67 11.50
C GLU A 101 7.46 -11.42 10.25
N ILE A 102 6.67 -11.38 9.17
CA ILE A 102 7.14 -11.91 7.87
C ILE A 102 8.42 -11.19 7.42
N ASP A 103 8.48 -9.86 7.58
CA ASP A 103 9.70 -9.09 7.29
C ASP A 103 10.87 -9.49 8.21
N ASN A 104 10.64 -9.62 9.52
CA ASN A 104 11.66 -10.04 10.48
C ASN A 104 12.25 -11.41 10.14
N VAL A 105 11.37 -12.39 9.86
CA VAL A 105 11.77 -13.74 9.46
C VAL A 105 12.53 -13.73 8.14
N PHE A 106 12.08 -12.94 7.17
CA PHE A 106 12.80 -12.81 5.90
C PHE A 106 14.17 -12.15 6.09
N SER A 107 14.27 -11.20 7.01
CA SER A 107 15.52 -10.49 7.34
C SER A 107 16.55 -11.39 8.02
N LEU A 108 16.13 -12.50 8.65
CA LEU A 108 17.05 -13.55 9.12
C LEU A 108 17.73 -14.29 7.95
N LEU A 109 17.01 -14.46 6.84
CA LEU A 109 17.52 -15.17 5.65
C LEU A 109 18.32 -14.25 4.73
N VAL A 110 17.85 -13.01 4.57
CA VAL A 110 18.46 -11.99 3.73
C VAL A 110 18.58 -10.72 4.57
N PRO A 111 19.72 -10.49 5.24
CA PRO A 111 19.93 -9.29 6.04
C PRO A 111 19.83 -8.02 5.18
N LYS A 112 19.11 -7.01 5.68
CA LYS A 112 19.05 -5.68 5.10
C LYS A 112 20.44 -5.03 5.12
N PRO A 113 20.96 -4.51 4.00
CA PRO A 113 22.20 -3.74 3.99
C PRO A 113 22.11 -2.46 4.81
N ASP A 114 23.24 -1.96 5.33
CA ASP A 114 23.28 -0.78 6.21
C ASP A 114 22.60 0.46 5.61
N PHE A 115 22.75 0.69 4.30
CA PHE A 115 22.11 1.83 3.63
C PHE A 115 20.57 1.78 3.70
N ILE A 116 19.97 0.59 3.68
CA ILE A 116 18.52 0.42 3.85
C ILE A 116 18.14 0.71 5.31
N LEU A 117 18.94 0.21 6.25
CA LEU A 117 18.70 0.44 7.68
C LEU A 117 18.78 1.92 8.04
N ASP A 118 19.80 2.62 7.53
CA ASP A 118 19.98 4.06 7.71
C ASP A 118 18.83 4.85 7.09
N MET A 119 18.41 4.49 5.87
CA MET A 119 17.25 5.11 5.22
C MET A 119 15.98 4.93 6.06
N LEU A 120 15.69 3.70 6.52
CA LEU A 120 14.52 3.43 7.35
C LEU A 120 14.58 4.17 8.69
N ASN A 121 15.74 4.21 9.34
CA ASN A 121 15.93 4.94 10.60
C ASN A 121 15.69 6.45 10.43
N ARG A 122 16.09 7.04 9.30
CA ARG A 122 15.79 8.45 8.97
C ARG A 122 14.30 8.67 8.72
N LEU A 123 13.68 7.80 7.92
CA LEU A 123 12.25 7.86 7.59
C LEU A 123 11.35 7.70 8.81
N PHE A 124 11.78 6.96 9.84
CA PHE A 124 11.03 6.77 11.09
C PHE A 124 11.66 7.49 12.27
N SER A 125 12.47 8.52 12.01
CA SER A 125 13.10 9.32 13.07
C SER A 125 12.07 10.20 13.80
N ASP A 126 12.33 10.50 15.08
CA ASP A 126 11.43 11.33 15.89
C ASP A 126 11.37 12.80 15.44
N ASN A 127 12.34 13.24 14.62
CA ASN A 127 12.51 14.64 14.24
C ASN A 127 11.57 15.10 13.12
N ASP A 128 10.98 14.17 12.36
CA ASP A 128 10.16 14.48 11.18
C ASP A 128 8.86 13.65 11.15
N LEU A 129 8.20 13.55 12.30
CA LEU A 129 6.97 12.78 12.43
C LEU A 129 5.85 13.30 11.51
N VAL A 130 5.76 14.62 11.33
CA VAL A 130 4.72 15.24 10.49
C VAL A 130 4.94 14.88 9.02
N GLY A 131 6.17 15.02 8.51
CA GLY A 131 6.50 14.63 7.15
C GLY A 131 6.31 13.13 6.92
N THR A 132 6.74 12.30 7.87
CA THR A 132 6.52 10.84 7.86
C THR A 132 5.03 10.49 7.79
N ALA A 133 4.19 11.11 8.63
CA ALA A 133 2.75 10.87 8.64
C ALA A 133 2.11 11.30 7.32
N ILE A 134 2.46 12.47 6.78
CA ILE A 134 1.92 12.93 5.49
C ILE A 134 2.34 12.00 4.36
N ALA A 135 3.62 11.66 4.26
CA ALA A 135 4.15 10.83 3.17
C ALA A 135 3.57 9.40 3.22
N LEU A 136 3.61 8.76 4.38
CA LEU A 136 3.27 7.33 4.51
C LEU A 136 1.79 7.08 4.79
N MET A 137 1.09 7.99 5.47
CA MET A 137 -0.33 7.81 5.81
C MET A 137 -1.28 8.53 4.86
N ILE A 138 -0.81 9.45 4.02
CA ILE A 138 -1.69 10.19 3.10
C ILE A 138 -1.19 10.05 1.67
N VAL A 139 0.02 10.50 1.35
CA VAL A 139 0.50 10.54 -0.03
C VAL A 139 0.54 9.14 -0.64
N ALA A 140 1.31 8.22 -0.06
CA ALA A 140 1.46 6.86 -0.59
C ALA A 140 0.12 6.10 -0.69
N PRO A 141 -0.73 6.06 0.37
CA PRO A 141 -2.03 5.40 0.28
C PRO A 141 -2.93 5.94 -0.84
N PHE A 142 -2.96 7.26 -1.07
CA PHE A 142 -3.81 7.82 -2.11
C PHE A 142 -3.24 7.52 -3.49
N THR A 143 -1.98 7.89 -3.76
CA THR A 143 -1.36 7.76 -5.08
C THR A 143 -1.29 6.29 -5.52
N GLU A 144 -0.89 5.40 -4.63
CA GLU A 144 -0.71 3.99 -4.94
C GLU A 144 -2.06 3.28 -5.11
N GLU A 145 -3.08 3.56 -4.28
CA GLU A 145 -4.38 2.92 -4.49
C GLU A 145 -5.10 3.44 -5.73
N PHE A 146 -4.91 4.70 -6.13
CA PHE A 146 -5.38 5.16 -7.44
C PHE A 146 -4.67 4.38 -8.57
N LEU A 147 -3.35 4.24 -8.53
CA LEU A 147 -2.59 3.50 -9.54
C LEU A 147 -2.99 2.01 -9.58
N PHE A 148 -2.94 1.32 -8.46
CA PHE A 148 -3.07 -0.14 -8.42
C PHE A 148 -4.51 -0.61 -8.40
N ARG A 149 -5.40 0.05 -7.64
CA ARG A 149 -6.78 -0.41 -7.41
C ARG A 149 -7.74 0.29 -8.35
N GLY A 150 -7.48 1.57 -8.59
CA GLY A 150 -8.19 2.38 -9.57
C GLY A 150 -7.87 2.01 -11.00
N LEU A 151 -6.59 2.04 -11.41
CA LEU A 151 -6.21 1.85 -12.81
C LEU A 151 -5.85 0.40 -13.17
N ILE A 152 -4.83 -0.18 -12.53
CA ILE A 152 -4.29 -1.49 -12.91
C ILE A 152 -5.31 -2.61 -12.66
N PHE A 153 -5.85 -2.72 -11.45
CA PHE A 153 -6.82 -3.76 -11.10
C PHE A 153 -8.13 -3.63 -11.88
N ASP A 154 -8.59 -2.40 -12.13
CA ASP A 154 -9.79 -2.13 -12.92
C ASP A 154 -9.63 -2.58 -14.39
N GLY A 155 -8.45 -2.42 -14.98
CA GLY A 155 -8.12 -3.02 -16.28
C GLY A 155 -8.03 -4.54 -16.22
N LEU A 156 -7.25 -5.08 -15.28
CA LEU A 156 -7.05 -6.53 -15.16
C LEU A 156 -8.36 -7.28 -14.92
N LYS A 157 -9.26 -6.79 -14.07
CA LYS A 157 -10.54 -7.47 -13.78
C LYS A 157 -11.50 -7.53 -14.96
N ARG A 158 -11.29 -6.70 -16.00
CA ARG A 158 -12.04 -6.76 -17.26
C ARG A 158 -11.47 -7.77 -18.27
N ASN A 159 -10.20 -8.14 -18.09
CA ASN A 159 -9.49 -9.05 -18.99
C ASN A 159 -9.31 -10.45 -18.41
N TYR A 160 -9.45 -10.60 -17.09
CA TYR A 160 -9.13 -11.82 -16.37
C TYR A 160 -10.15 -12.10 -15.25
N SER A 161 -10.17 -13.33 -14.74
CA SER A 161 -10.96 -13.68 -13.55
C SER A 161 -10.53 -12.84 -12.35
N PHE A 162 -11.44 -12.64 -11.37
CA PHE A 162 -11.11 -11.91 -10.14
C PHE A 162 -9.83 -12.45 -9.46
N ARG A 163 -9.70 -13.77 -9.32
CA ARG A 163 -8.54 -14.39 -8.65
C ARG A 163 -7.24 -14.06 -9.38
N THR A 164 -7.25 -14.15 -10.71
CA THR A 164 -6.10 -13.81 -11.55
C THR A 164 -5.78 -12.32 -11.49
N ALA A 165 -6.78 -11.46 -11.65
CA ALA A 165 -6.60 -10.01 -11.61
C ALA A 165 -6.07 -9.53 -10.24
N ALA A 166 -6.62 -10.08 -9.14
CA ALA A 166 -6.20 -9.78 -7.78
C ALA A 166 -4.77 -10.25 -7.51
N LEU A 167 -4.41 -11.46 -7.96
CA LEU A 167 -3.05 -11.97 -7.83
C LEU A 167 -2.05 -11.14 -8.64
N LEU A 168 -2.36 -10.82 -9.90
CA LEU A 168 -1.47 -10.06 -10.76
C LEU A 168 -1.24 -8.63 -10.23
N THR A 169 -2.30 -7.91 -9.83
CA THR A 169 -2.14 -6.56 -9.26
C THR A 169 -1.38 -6.59 -7.93
N ALA A 170 -1.60 -7.62 -7.10
CA ALA A 170 -0.90 -7.82 -5.84
C ALA A 170 0.61 -8.01 -6.03
N LEU A 171 1.01 -8.89 -6.95
CA LEU A 171 2.43 -9.13 -7.25
C LEU A 171 3.10 -7.89 -7.83
N LEU A 172 2.41 -7.18 -8.74
CA LEU A 172 2.90 -5.91 -9.30
C LEU A 172 3.07 -4.84 -8.21
N PHE A 173 2.17 -4.80 -7.23
CA PHE A 173 2.27 -3.90 -6.08
C PHE A 173 3.47 -4.24 -5.20
N GLY A 174 3.73 -5.53 -4.94
CA GLY A 174 4.95 -5.96 -4.26
C GLY A 174 6.23 -5.59 -5.02
N ILE A 175 6.25 -5.77 -6.36
CA ILE A 175 7.41 -5.44 -7.20
C ILE A 175 7.77 -3.96 -7.16
N LEU A 176 6.78 -3.06 -7.05
CA LEU A 176 7.01 -1.62 -7.02
C LEU A 176 7.97 -1.18 -5.90
N HIS A 177 8.00 -1.92 -4.79
CA HIS A 177 8.82 -1.60 -3.63
C HIS A 177 10.32 -1.87 -3.87
N LEU A 178 10.67 -2.62 -4.93
CA LEU A 178 12.05 -2.89 -5.36
C LEU A 178 12.95 -3.49 -4.28
N ASN A 179 12.35 -4.16 -3.30
CA ASN A 179 13.08 -4.83 -2.24
C ASN A 179 12.37 -6.13 -1.82
N PRO A 180 13.12 -7.19 -1.51
CA PRO A 180 12.54 -8.51 -1.24
C PRO A 180 11.79 -8.59 0.09
N TRP A 181 12.20 -7.78 1.07
CA TRP A 181 11.58 -7.68 2.41
C TRP A 181 10.11 -7.29 2.35
N GLN A 182 9.79 -6.26 1.55
CA GLN A 182 8.42 -5.78 1.40
C GLN A 182 7.64 -6.55 0.35
N PHE A 183 8.29 -7.20 -0.62
CA PHE A 183 7.61 -7.86 -1.74
C PHE A 183 6.49 -8.81 -1.29
N LEU A 184 6.78 -9.72 -0.35
CA LEU A 184 5.81 -10.72 0.10
C LEU A 184 4.67 -10.06 0.88
N GLY A 185 5.01 -9.19 1.84
CA GLY A 185 4.02 -8.49 2.67
C GLY A 185 3.09 -7.60 1.86
N ALA A 186 3.67 -6.77 0.98
CA ALA A 186 2.92 -5.90 0.09
C ALA A 186 2.05 -6.71 -0.89
N SER A 187 2.52 -7.86 -1.39
CA SER A 187 1.69 -8.72 -2.24
C SER A 187 0.48 -9.29 -1.49
N VAL A 188 0.65 -9.78 -0.26
CA VAL A 188 -0.45 -10.32 0.55
C VAL A 188 -1.50 -9.24 0.84
N VAL A 189 -1.05 -8.08 1.34
CA VAL A 189 -1.92 -6.94 1.62
C VAL A 189 -2.54 -6.42 0.33
N GLY A 190 -1.79 -6.43 -0.76
CA GLY A 190 -2.26 -5.95 -2.03
C GLY A 190 -3.37 -6.78 -2.65
N TYR A 191 -3.38 -8.09 -2.39
CA TYR A 191 -4.49 -8.98 -2.74
C TYR A 191 -5.73 -8.67 -1.89
N TYR A 192 -5.55 -8.43 -0.59
CA TYR A 192 -6.63 -8.01 0.31
C TYR A 192 -7.27 -6.68 -0.16
N PHE A 193 -6.48 -5.70 -0.57
CA PHE A 193 -6.99 -4.44 -1.12
C PHE A 193 -7.79 -4.64 -2.41
N ALA A 194 -7.34 -5.52 -3.32
CA ALA A 194 -8.10 -5.88 -4.51
C ALA A 194 -9.44 -6.54 -4.16
N TRP A 195 -9.47 -7.38 -3.12
CA TRP A 195 -10.71 -7.95 -2.59
C TRP A 195 -11.66 -6.89 -2.02
N LEU A 196 -11.14 -5.89 -1.29
CA LEU A 196 -11.95 -4.76 -0.80
C LEU A 196 -12.60 -3.99 -1.95
N VAL A 197 -11.87 -3.68 -3.03
CA VAL A 197 -12.46 -3.04 -4.22
C VAL A 197 -13.54 -3.92 -4.83
N ALA A 198 -13.29 -5.22 -4.96
CA ALA A 198 -14.25 -6.15 -5.56
C ALA A 198 -15.55 -6.26 -4.75
N LYS A 199 -15.49 -6.11 -3.42
CA LYS A 199 -16.67 -6.15 -2.54
C LYS A 199 -17.38 -4.82 -2.40
N THR A 200 -16.64 -3.72 -2.49
CA THR A 200 -17.18 -2.40 -2.17
C THR A 200 -17.43 -1.53 -3.40
N GLY A 201 -16.87 -1.90 -4.55
CA GLY A 201 -16.91 -1.13 -5.77
C GLY A 201 -16.15 0.20 -5.68
N SER A 202 -15.31 0.39 -4.66
CA SER A 202 -14.65 1.67 -4.41
C SER A 202 -13.19 1.53 -3.98
N VAL A 203 -12.37 2.49 -4.41
CA VAL A 203 -10.97 2.63 -3.97
C VAL A 203 -10.85 3.27 -2.57
N ALA A 204 -11.92 3.87 -2.03
CA ALA A 204 -11.89 4.53 -0.73
C ALA A 204 -11.58 3.56 0.43
N GLN A 205 -12.10 2.33 0.38
CA GLN A 205 -11.87 1.32 1.42
C GLN A 205 -10.43 0.79 1.41
N PRO A 206 -9.82 0.47 0.26
CA PRO A 206 -8.38 0.23 0.16
C PRO A 206 -7.52 1.39 0.63
N ILE A 207 -7.87 2.64 0.28
CA ILE A 207 -7.13 3.82 0.75
C ILE A 207 -7.12 3.81 2.28
N LEU A 208 -8.29 3.75 2.94
CA LEU A 208 -8.38 3.65 4.39
C LEU A 208 -7.55 2.49 4.96
N ALA A 209 -7.67 1.31 4.36
CA ALA A 209 -6.94 0.12 4.79
C ALA A 209 -5.41 0.33 4.72
N HIS A 210 -4.92 0.95 3.64
CA HIS A 210 -3.51 1.27 3.43
C HIS A 210 -3.04 2.36 4.41
N MET A 211 -3.84 3.40 4.67
CA MET A 211 -3.55 4.41 5.70
C MET A 211 -3.36 3.76 7.08
N VAL A 212 -4.22 2.80 7.45
CA VAL A 212 -4.10 2.07 8.72
C VAL A 212 -2.86 1.19 8.73
N PHE A 213 -2.58 0.50 7.62
CA PHE A 213 -1.44 -0.40 7.52
C PHE A 213 -0.10 0.34 7.72
N ASN A 214 0.04 1.53 7.14
CA ASN A 214 1.24 2.36 7.29
C ASN A 214 1.24 3.17 8.59
N GLY A 215 0.06 3.64 9.02
CA GLY A 215 -0.07 4.54 10.15
C GLY A 215 -0.09 3.86 11.52
N PHE A 216 -0.53 2.60 11.62
CA PHE A 216 -0.65 1.94 12.92
C PHE A 216 0.71 1.72 13.61
N PRO A 217 1.78 1.25 12.93
CA PRO A 217 3.11 1.19 13.55
C PRO A 217 3.60 2.56 14.04
N ILE A 218 3.37 3.62 13.27
CA ILE A 218 3.71 5.01 13.62
C ILE A 218 2.94 5.44 14.87
N LEU A 219 1.64 5.15 14.93
CA LEU A 219 0.77 5.46 16.07
C LEU A 219 1.23 4.72 17.34
N VAL A 220 1.59 3.44 17.24
CA VAL A 220 2.09 2.66 18.38
C VAL A 220 3.43 3.22 18.88
N LYS A 221 4.37 3.49 17.98
CA LYS A 221 5.70 4.02 18.31
C LYS A 221 5.65 5.44 18.88
N HIS A 222 5.01 6.38 18.19
CA HIS A 222 5.10 7.80 18.55
C HIS A 222 3.89 8.30 19.33
N GLY A 223 2.69 7.76 19.07
CA GLY A 223 1.46 8.16 19.76
C GLY A 223 1.32 7.49 21.12
N PHE A 224 1.43 6.16 21.18
CA PHE A 224 1.36 5.40 22.43
C PHE A 224 2.71 5.22 23.13
N GLN A 225 3.82 5.51 22.44
CA GLN A 225 5.18 5.37 22.98
C GLN A 225 5.50 3.94 23.45
N ILE A 226 4.86 2.95 22.83
CA ILE A 226 5.04 1.53 23.14
C ILE A 226 6.19 1.00 22.29
N LYS A 227 7.26 0.55 22.96
CA LYS A 227 8.40 -0.10 22.33
C LYS A 227 8.25 -1.61 22.46
N ILE A 228 8.12 -2.28 21.31
CA ILE A 228 8.12 -3.74 21.22
C ILE A 228 9.27 -4.14 20.30
N GLU A 229 10.17 -4.98 20.79
CA GLU A 229 11.26 -5.57 20.02
C GLU A 229 10.71 -6.27 18.76
N GLY A 230 11.37 -6.09 17.62
CA GLY A 230 10.91 -6.63 16.33
C GLY A 230 9.69 -5.93 15.72
N TYR A 231 9.06 -4.93 16.38
CA TYR A 231 7.88 -4.24 15.84
C TYR A 231 7.99 -2.71 15.83
N THR A 232 8.07 -2.08 17.01
CA THR A 232 8.14 -0.61 17.17
C THR A 232 9.38 -0.13 17.94
N GLY A 233 10.16 -1.06 18.50
CA GLY A 233 11.44 -0.82 19.17
C GLY A 233 12.59 -0.68 18.17
N GLU A 234 13.69 -1.41 18.36
CA GLU A 234 14.76 -1.57 17.34
C GLU A 234 14.29 -2.42 16.15
N SER A 235 13.09 -2.15 15.64
CA SER A 235 12.41 -2.93 14.59
C SER A 235 13.09 -2.87 13.23
N MET A 236 14.10 -2.02 13.09
CA MET A 236 14.93 -1.92 11.89
C MET A 236 16.20 -2.77 12.00
N ALA A 237 16.49 -3.41 13.14
CA ALA A 237 17.66 -4.28 13.25
C ALA A 237 17.42 -5.62 12.55
N ASN A 238 18.45 -6.11 11.85
CA ASN A 238 18.41 -7.45 11.28
C ASN A 238 18.31 -8.51 12.39
N GLY A 239 17.47 -9.51 12.16
CA GLY A 239 17.41 -10.73 12.96
C GLY A 239 16.74 -10.62 14.32
N LEU A 240 15.93 -9.58 14.52
CA LEU A 240 15.11 -9.42 15.72
C LEU A 240 13.66 -9.84 15.43
N LEU A 241 13.24 -10.97 15.99
CA LEU A 241 11.85 -11.44 15.90
C LEU A 241 10.99 -10.74 16.96
N GLN A 242 9.70 -10.58 16.68
CA GLN A 242 8.78 -10.03 17.66
C GLN A 242 8.32 -11.09 18.68
N PRO A 243 7.84 -10.69 19.86
CA PRO A 243 7.34 -11.66 20.84
C PRO A 243 6.13 -12.45 20.32
N ILE A 244 6.12 -13.77 20.53
CA ILE A 244 5.05 -14.68 20.06
C ILE A 244 3.64 -14.23 20.50
N TRP A 245 3.51 -13.61 21.68
CA TRP A 245 2.21 -13.11 22.15
C TRP A 245 1.63 -12.04 21.20
N LEU A 246 2.50 -11.24 20.57
CA LEU A 246 2.11 -10.20 19.62
C LEU A 246 1.61 -10.84 18.33
N ASP A 247 2.26 -11.89 17.84
CA ASP A 247 1.78 -12.66 16.68
C ASP A 247 0.40 -13.28 16.93
N ILE A 248 0.22 -13.92 18.09
CA ILE A 248 -1.05 -14.51 18.48
C ILE A 248 -2.13 -13.43 18.52
N LEU A 249 -1.84 -12.27 19.11
CA LEU A 249 -2.75 -11.13 19.14
C LEU A 249 -3.08 -10.64 17.73
N GLY A 250 -2.08 -10.51 16.85
CA GLY A 250 -2.25 -10.13 15.45
C GLY A 250 -3.18 -11.09 14.70
N ILE A 251 -3.00 -12.41 14.88
CA ILE A 251 -3.88 -13.44 14.29
C ILE A 251 -5.31 -13.29 14.79
N VAL A 252 -5.51 -13.17 16.10
CA VAL A 252 -6.84 -13.06 16.71
C VAL A 252 -7.57 -11.82 16.18
N ILE A 253 -6.90 -10.66 16.20
CA ILE A 253 -7.45 -9.39 15.70
C ILE A 253 -7.79 -9.49 14.21
N MET A 254 -6.86 -10.00 13.39
CA MET A 254 -7.04 -10.13 11.95
C MET A 254 -8.22 -11.04 11.62
N VAL A 255 -8.28 -12.24 12.23
CA VAL A 255 -9.35 -13.21 11.97
C VAL A 255 -10.70 -12.64 12.40
N PHE A 256 -10.77 -12.03 13.58
CA PHE A 256 -12.01 -11.43 14.07
C PHE A 256 -12.50 -10.30 13.15
N GLY A 257 -11.61 -9.38 12.74
CA GLY A 257 -11.92 -8.34 11.76
C GLY A 257 -12.42 -8.92 10.44
N MET A 258 -11.72 -9.93 9.90
CA MET A 258 -12.10 -10.60 8.64
C MET A 258 -13.46 -11.26 8.71
N LEU A 259 -13.79 -11.93 9.81
CA LEU A 259 -15.09 -12.57 10.00
C LEU A 259 -16.23 -11.53 9.99
N ILE A 260 -16.01 -10.37 10.63
CA ILE A 260 -16.96 -9.26 10.60
C ILE A 260 -17.09 -8.73 9.16
N SER A 261 -15.98 -8.43 8.48
CA SER A 261 -16.00 -7.92 7.10
C SER A 261 -16.73 -8.87 6.15
N ILE A 262 -16.45 -10.17 6.22
CA ILE A 262 -17.12 -11.20 5.40
C ILE A 262 -18.63 -11.21 5.68
N THR A 263 -19.04 -11.11 6.94
CA THR A 263 -20.45 -11.09 7.32
C THR A 263 -21.16 -9.86 6.77
N LEU A 264 -20.57 -8.67 6.93
CA LEU A 264 -21.11 -7.41 6.43
C LEU A 264 -21.22 -7.40 4.90
N PHE A 265 -20.20 -7.89 4.20
CA PHE A 265 -20.22 -7.96 2.73
C PHE A 265 -21.23 -8.97 2.19
N ARG A 266 -21.50 -10.07 2.90
CA ARG A 266 -22.59 -11.00 2.55
C ARG A 266 -23.98 -10.38 2.73
N GLN A 267 -24.16 -9.55 3.76
CA GLN A 267 -25.42 -8.82 3.94
C GLN A 267 -25.62 -7.78 2.83
N ARG A 268 -24.54 -7.08 2.45
CA ARG A 268 -24.55 -6.13 1.34
C ARG A 268 -24.99 -6.76 0.02
N SER A 269 -24.49 -7.96 -0.32
CA SER A 269 -24.85 -8.61 -1.58
C SER A 269 -26.32 -9.02 -1.64
N LYS A 270 -26.89 -9.48 -0.51
CA LYS A 270 -28.31 -9.82 -0.43
C LYS A 270 -29.20 -8.60 -0.69
N LEU A 271 -28.88 -7.46 -0.06
CA LEU A 271 -29.63 -6.21 -0.22
C LEU A 271 -29.53 -5.60 -1.64
N SER A 272 -28.62 -6.06 -2.49
CA SER A 272 -28.53 -5.62 -3.89
C SER A 272 -29.26 -6.53 -4.88
N GLU A 273 -29.70 -7.72 -4.42
CA GLU A 273 -30.47 -8.68 -5.21
C GLU A 273 -32.00 -8.51 -5.04
N ASP A 274 -32.41 -7.83 -3.95
CA ASP A 274 -33.80 -7.41 -3.67
C ASP A 274 -34.11 -6.02 -4.26
#